data_AF-A0AAD9JT65-F1
#
_entry.id   AF-A0AAD9JT65-F1
#
_cell.length_a   1.000
_cell.length_b   1.000
_cell.length_c   1.000
_cell.angle_alpha   90.00
_cell.angle_beta   90.00
_cell.angle_gamma   90.00
#
_symmetry.space_group_name_H-M   'P 1'
#
loop_
_entity.id
_entity.type
_entity.pdbx_description
1 polymer ?
#
loop_
_entity_poly.entity_id
_entity_poly.type
_entity_poly.pdbx_seq_one_letter_code
_entity_poly.pdbx_strand_id
1 'polypeptide(L)' 'MFIRWLQHFITITGCTLVSPHILLLDGHVSQKTLDAIAFAGEHGLHLVTFPPHCSRRLQPLDRHCLGV' A
#
# COMPACT_ATOMS: atom_id res chain seq x y z
N MET A 1 7.32 6.71 -10.26
CA MET A 1 6.52 7.60 -9.38
C MET A 1 6.16 6.93 -8.06
N PHE A 2 5.65 5.69 -8.06
CA PHE A 2 5.25 4.98 -6.83
C PHE A 2 6.36 4.88 -5.76
N ILE A 3 7.60 4.51 -6.13
CA ILE A 3 8.71 4.38 -5.16
C ILE A 3 9.01 5.71 -4.44
N ARG A 4 9.00 6.85 -5.15
CA ARG A 4 9.23 8.16 -4.51
C ARG A 4 8.12 8.52 -3.53
N TRP A 5 6.88 8.16 -3.87
CA TRP A 5 5.75 8.31 -2.95
C TRP A 5 5.88 7.39 -1.74
N LEU A 6 6.32 6.14 -1.94
CA LEU A 6 6.51 5.15 -0.88
C LEU A 6 7.61 5.59 0.11
N GLN A 7 8.70 6.15 -0.40
CA GLN A 7 9.75 6.79 0.41
C GLN A 7 9.18 7.92 1.26
N HIS A 8 8.38 8.81 0.66
CA HIS A 8 7.74 9.89 1.39
C HIS A 8 6.75 9.36 2.46
N PHE A 9 5.97 8.35 2.13
CA PHE A 9 5.01 7.72 3.05
C PHE A 9 5.70 7.15 4.29
N ILE A 10 6.81 6.42 4.12
CA ILE A 10 7.59 5.87 5.24
C ILE A 10 8.16 6.99 6.12
N THR A 11 8.69 8.06 5.52
CA THR A 11 9.21 9.22 6.26
C THR A 11 8.15 9.90 7.12
N ILE A 12 6.92 10.00 6.62
CA ILE A 12 5.81 10.66 7.35
C ILE A 12 5.23 9.74 8.42
N THR A 13 5.08 8.45 8.12
CA THR A 13 4.48 7.48 9.07
C THR A 13 5.46 7.00 10.13
N GLY A 14 6.78 7.12 9.90
CA GLY A 14 7.79 6.62 10.82
C GLY A 14 7.80 5.10 10.95
N CYS A 15 7.35 4.40 9.90
CA CYS A 15 7.35 2.94 9.86
C CYS A 15 8.76 2.38 10.05
N THR A 16 8.91 1.39 10.92
CA THR A 16 10.19 0.70 11.21
C THR A 16 9.96 -0.78 11.44
N LEU A 17 11.02 -1.58 11.46
CA LEU A 17 10.94 -3.02 11.78
C LEU A 17 10.40 -3.31 13.20
N VAL A 18 10.52 -2.36 14.13
CA VAL A 18 10.01 -2.49 15.51
C VAL A 18 8.55 -2.00 15.62
N SER A 19 8.13 -1.11 14.72
CA SER A 19 6.76 -0.58 14.61
C SER A 19 6.24 -0.73 13.17
N PRO A 20 5.86 -1.96 12.79
CA PRO A 20 5.50 -2.26 11.42
C PRO A 20 4.13 -1.69 11.06
N HIS A 21 3.97 -1.29 9.80
CA HIS A 21 2.73 -0.76 9.27
C HIS A 21 2.23 -1.61 8.11
N ILE A 22 0.92 -1.56 7.84
CA ILE A 22 0.29 -2.24 6.72
C ILE A 22 -0.25 -1.18 5.76
N LEU A 23 0.14 -1.28 4.48
CA LEU A 23 -0.41 -0.46 3.41
C LEU A 23 -1.31 -1.32 2.53
N LEU A 24 -2.60 -0.99 2.53
CA LEU A 24 -3.60 -1.60 1.67
C LEU A 24 -3.59 -0.91 0.30
N LEU A 25 -3.46 -1.72 -0.74
CA LEU A 25 -3.26 -1.28 -2.10
C LEU A 25 -4.37 -1.84 -3.00
N ASP A 26 -4.90 -1.00 -3.88
CA ASP A 26 -5.75 -1.49 -4.96
C ASP A 26 -4.90 -2.31 -5.94
N GLY A 27 -5.47 -3.33 -6.58
CA GLY A 27 -4.68 -4.31 -7.34
C GLY A 27 -3.94 -3.78 -8.59
N HIS A 28 -3.82 -2.46 -8.74
CA HIS A 28 -3.25 -1.78 -9.89
C HIS A 28 -1.76 -2.10 -10.09
N VAL A 29 -1.39 -2.37 -11.35
CA VAL A 29 -0.10 -2.98 -11.73
C VAL A 29 1.11 -2.10 -11.39
N SER A 30 0.92 -0.78 -11.36
CA SER A 30 2.00 0.20 -11.11
C SER A 30 2.63 0.15 -9.71
N GLN A 31 2.05 -0.63 -8.79
CA GLN A 31 2.47 -0.71 -7.39
C GLN A 31 3.30 -1.98 -7.09
N LYS A 32 3.47 -2.88 -8.07
CA LYS A 32 4.04 -4.23 -7.90
C LYS A 32 5.46 -4.36 -8.46
N THR A 33 6.30 -3.33 -8.34
CA THR A 33 7.72 -3.44 -8.69
C THR A 33 8.48 -4.17 -7.59
N LEU A 34 9.41 -5.06 -7.95
CA LEU A 34 10.26 -5.79 -7.00
C LEU A 34 10.97 -4.83 -6.03
N ASP A 35 11.51 -3.73 -6.54
CA ASP A 35 12.20 -2.70 -5.76
C ASP A 35 11.28 -2.07 -4.70
N ALA A 36 10.00 -1.87 -5.00
CA ALA A 36 9.05 -1.29 -4.06
C ALA A 36 8.71 -2.26 -2.93
N ILE A 37 8.59 -3.55 -3.25
CA ILE A 37 8.31 -4.63 -2.28
C ILE A 37 9.51 -4.82 -1.36
N ALA A 38 10.73 -4.88 -1.92
CA ALA A 38 11.96 -5.00 -1.16
C ALA A 38 12.14 -3.79 -0.22
N PHE A 39 12.02 -2.57 -0.76
CA PHE A 39 12.15 -1.35 0.01
C PHE A 39 11.12 -1.26 1.16
N ALA A 40 9.86 -1.64 0.91
CA ALA A 40 8.83 -1.68 1.95
C ALA A 40 9.19 -2.67 3.07
N GLY A 41 9.60 -3.88 2.69
CA GLY A 41 10.00 -4.92 3.65
C GLY A 41 11.16 -4.52 4.56
N GLU A 42 12.18 -3.86 4.00
CA GLU A 42 13.34 -3.35 4.76
C GLU A 42 12.96 -2.30 5.81
N HIS A 43 11.87 -1.57 5.60
CA HIS A 43 11.41 -0.50 6.48
C HIS A 43 10.23 -0.92 7.38
N GLY A 44 9.89 -2.21 7.43
CA GLY A 44 8.78 -2.72 8.25
C GLY A 44 7.39 -2.42 7.69
N LEU A 45 7.29 -2.09 6.40
CA LEU A 45 6.03 -1.79 5.73
C LEU A 45 5.54 -3.03 4.96
N HIS A 46 4.40 -3.56 5.35
CA HIS A 46 3.75 -4.69 4.69
C HIS A 46 2.77 -4.21 3.63
N LEU A 47 3.03 -4.55 2.37
CA LEU A 47 2.15 -4.24 1.25
C LEU A 47 1.13 -5.35 1.06
N VAL A 48 -0.15 -5.03 1.16
CA VAL A 48 -1.25 -5.98 0.93
C VAL A 48 -2.08 -5.47 -0.24
N THR A 49 -2.10 -6.22 -1.35
CA THR A 49 -2.89 -5.88 -2.53
C THR A 49 -4.19 -6.69 -2.56
N PHE A 50 -5.30 -6.05 -2.92
CA PHE A 50 -6.53 -6.78 -3.17
C PHE A 50 -6.41 -7.62 -4.46
N PRO A 51 -6.97 -8.84 -4.48
CA PRO A 51 -7.00 -9.64 -5.71
C PRO A 51 -7.78 -8.91 -6.81
N PRO A 52 -7.39 -9.09 -8.08
CA PRO A 52 -8.10 -8.49 -9.20
C PRO A 52 -9.58 -8.89 -9.16
N HIS A 53 -10.46 -7.91 -9.41
CA HIS A 53 -11.92 -8.05 -9.38
C HIS A 53 -12.58 -8.15 -7.99
N CYS A 54 -11.86 -7.89 -6.88
CA CYS A 54 -12.44 -7.78 -5.53
C CYS A 54 -12.59 -6.34 -4.99
N SER A 55 -12.23 -5.31 -5.77
CA SER A 55 -12.21 -3.90 -5.31
C SER A 55 -13.56 -3.41 -4.79
N ARG A 56 -14.66 -3.74 -5.48
CA ARG A 56 -15.99 -3.17 -5.18
C ARG A 56 -16.62 -3.61 -3.86
N ARG A 57 -16.15 -4.68 -3.22
CA ARG A 57 -16.73 -5.16 -1.95
C ARG A 57 -15.85 -4.91 -0.75
N LEU A 58 -14.53 -4.80 -0.94
CA LEU A 58 -13.52 -4.79 0.11
C LEU A 58 -12.82 -3.45 0.30
N GLN A 59 -13.01 -2.47 -0.59
CA GLN A 59 -12.47 -1.13 -0.38
C GLN A 59 -13.42 -0.31 0.52
N PRO A 60 -12.98 0.09 1.72
CA PRO A 60 -13.76 1.00 2.57
C PRO A 60 -13.94 2.35 1.89
N LEU A 61 -12.97 2.79 1.09
CA LEU A 61 -13.00 4.06 0.36
C LEU A 61 -14.12 4.08 -0.70
N ASP A 62 -14.29 3.01 -1.49
CA ASP A 62 -15.36 2.91 -2.50
C ASP A 62 -16.77 2.83 -1.89
N ARG A 63 -16.92 2.20 -0.72
CA ARG A 63 -18.25 2.04 -0.08
C ARG A 63 -18.62 3.15 0.89
N HIS A 64 -17.66 3.85 1.46
CA HIS A 64 -17.92 4.84 2.51
C HIS A 64 -17.61 6.28 2.09
N CYS A 65 -16.69 6.50 1.15
CA CYS A 65 -16.27 7.85 0.74
C CYS A 65 -16.65 8.21 -0.71
N LEU A 66 -16.76 7.23 -1.62
CA LEU A 66 -17.13 7.43 -3.03
C LEU A 66 -18.45 6.75 -3.43
N GLY A 67 -19.31 6.45 -2.44
CA GLY A 67 -20.60 5.79 -2.67
C GLY A 67 -21.58 6.67 -3.45
N VAL A 68 -21.88 6.23 -4.67
CA VAL A 68 -23.19 6.45 -5.32
C VAL A 68 -24.19 5.41 -4.85
#